data_AF-A0A1X1HZ70-F1
#
_entry.id   AF-A0A1X1HZ70-F1
#
_cell.length_a   1.000
_cell.length_b   1.000
_cell.length_c   1.000
_cell.angle_alpha   90.00
_cell.angle_beta   90.00
_cell.angle_gamma   90.00
#
_symmetry.space_group_name_H-M   'P 1'
#
loop_
_entity.id
_entity.type
_entity.pdbx_description
1 polymer ?
#
loop_
_entity_poly.entity_id
_entity_poly.type
_entity_poly.pdbx_seq_one_letter_code
_entity_poly.pdbx_strand_id
1 'polypeptide(L)'
;MFTELLFIVSFVLLLRLFKSRRSRTIIGVLYSLLLGWFVFSVLNYGKYTLQPGQSVNLRVNPRTQDLEYYSIFILKKNDSSRIKLTGSSVWSESNGDVYYEVEGQKITKSHGFDEEDEELPNNQADIYLEKDGVVVSYQGEKVFDATNNKPYTITITNVDNQPAQFEAQVVDK
;
A
#
# COMPACT_ATOMS: atom_id res chain seq x y z
N MET A 1 19.17 8.28 -2.97
CA MET A 1 20.36 9.14 -3.00
C MET A 1 21.50 8.63 -3.90
N PHE A 2 22.04 7.41 -3.74
CA PHE A 2 23.19 6.96 -4.55
C PHE A 2 22.87 6.78 -6.06
N THR A 3 21.67 6.34 -6.39
CA THR A 3 21.18 6.12 -7.76
C THR A 3 20.96 7.42 -8.54
N GLU A 4 20.44 8.45 -7.90
CA GLU A 4 20.18 9.77 -8.50
C GLU A 4 21.47 10.51 -8.86
N LEU A 5 22.50 10.43 -7.99
CA LEU A 5 23.80 11.02 -8.25
C LEU A 5 24.50 10.37 -9.45
N LEU A 6 24.45 9.03 -9.53
CA LEU A 6 24.98 8.25 -10.66
C LEU A 6 24.31 8.65 -11.98
N PHE A 7 22.99 8.88 -11.97
CA PHE A 7 22.24 9.31 -13.15
C PHE A 7 22.74 10.66 -13.66
N ILE A 8 22.88 11.67 -12.78
CA ILE A 8 23.36 13.01 -13.16
C ILE A 8 24.82 12.96 -13.64
N VAL A 9 25.69 12.23 -12.95
CA VAL A 9 27.11 12.12 -13.33
C VAL A 9 27.24 11.42 -14.69
N SER A 10 26.48 10.35 -14.93
CA SER A 10 26.51 9.64 -16.22
C SER A 10 26.01 10.50 -17.38
N PHE A 11 24.98 11.33 -17.16
CA PHE A 11 24.51 12.29 -18.16
C PHE A 11 25.60 13.28 -18.57
N VAL A 12 26.26 13.90 -17.58
CA VAL A 12 27.32 14.90 -17.81
C VAL A 12 28.53 14.25 -18.50
N LEU A 13 28.90 13.03 -18.10
CA LEU A 13 30.00 12.29 -18.74
C LEU A 13 29.68 11.97 -20.20
N LEU A 14 28.47 11.49 -20.51
CA LEU A 14 28.06 11.17 -21.88
C LEU A 14 28.04 12.42 -22.78
N LEU A 15 27.58 13.56 -22.28
CA LEU A 15 27.61 14.82 -23.02
C LEU A 15 29.05 15.31 -23.31
N ARG A 16 29.99 15.06 -22.38
CA ARG A 16 31.41 15.39 -22.57
C ARG A 16 32.10 14.43 -23.54
N LEU A 17 31.80 13.13 -23.47
CA LEU A 17 32.48 12.09 -24.22
C LEU A 17 32.07 12.09 -25.70
N PHE A 18 30.80 12.38 -26.00
CA PHE A 18 30.33 12.48 -27.38
C PHE A 18 30.44 13.92 -27.90
N LYS A 19 31.38 14.14 -28.83
CA LYS A 19 31.64 15.46 -29.45
C LYS A 19 30.69 15.80 -30.60
N SER A 20 30.06 14.79 -31.20
CA SER A 20 29.09 14.95 -32.29
C SER A 20 27.83 15.67 -31.81
N ARG A 21 27.41 16.72 -32.54
CA ARG A 21 26.17 17.46 -32.26
C ARG A 21 24.95 16.55 -32.28
N ARG A 22 24.87 15.62 -33.25
CA ARG A 22 23.77 14.66 -33.36
C ARG A 22 23.70 13.74 -32.14
N SER A 23 24.84 13.23 -31.69
CA SER A 23 24.90 12.35 -30.52
C SER A 23 24.47 13.07 -29.23
N ARG A 24 24.90 14.33 -29.02
CA ARG A 24 24.46 15.13 -27.87
C ARG A 24 22.96 15.37 -27.86
N THR A 25 22.37 15.66 -29.02
CA THR A 25 20.91 15.83 -29.15
C THR A 25 20.18 14.52 -28.81
N ILE A 26 20.64 13.38 -29.33
CA ILE A 26 20.04 12.07 -29.03
C ILE A 26 20.13 11.75 -27.53
N ILE A 27 21.30 11.97 -26.90
CA ILE A 27 21.49 11.76 -25.46
C ILE A 27 20.55 12.65 -24.65
N GLY A 28 20.43 13.93 -25.01
CA GLY A 28 19.51 14.86 -24.35
C GLY A 28 18.06 14.39 -24.43
N VAL A 29 17.59 13.98 -25.61
CA VAL A 29 16.22 13.46 -25.80
C VAL A 29 15.97 12.21 -24.96
N LEU A 30 16.90 11.25 -24.96
CA LEU A 30 16.77 10.01 -24.18
C LEU A 30 16.67 10.29 -22.68
N TYR A 31 17.53 11.15 -22.15
CA TYR A 31 17.48 11.52 -20.73
C TYR A 31 16.22 12.29 -20.36
N SER A 32 15.73 13.17 -21.24
CA SER A 32 14.45 13.87 -21.03
C SER A 32 13.26 12.90 -21.01
N LEU A 33 13.23 11.91 -21.93
CA LEU A 33 12.21 10.86 -21.92
C LEU A 33 12.26 10.01 -20.65
N LEU A 34 13.46 9.63 -20.22
CA LEU A 34 13.68 8.83 -19.02
C LEU A 34 13.25 9.61 -17.77
N LEU A 35 13.58 10.91 -17.69
CA LEU A 35 13.12 11.79 -16.63
C LEU A 35 11.59 11.94 -16.60
N GLY A 36 10.97 12.13 -17.77
CA GLY A 36 9.50 12.20 -17.88
C GLY A 36 8.84 10.91 -17.41
N TRP A 37 9.36 9.75 -17.82
CA TRP A 37 8.88 8.45 -17.36
C TRP A 37 9.09 8.23 -15.86
N PHE A 38 10.24 8.64 -15.31
CA PHE A 38 10.53 8.56 -13.88
C PHE A 38 9.54 9.40 -13.06
N VAL A 39 9.33 10.67 -13.43
CA VAL A 39 8.36 11.54 -12.77
C VAL A 39 6.95 10.95 -12.84
N PHE A 40 6.53 10.48 -14.02
CA PHE A 40 5.23 9.82 -14.18
C PHE A 40 5.09 8.58 -13.30
N SER A 41 6.15 7.76 -13.19
CA SER A 41 6.14 6.55 -12.36
C SER A 41 6.02 6.88 -10.87
N VAL A 42 6.73 7.91 -10.39
CA VAL A 42 6.64 8.36 -9.00
C VAL A 42 5.24 8.91 -8.69
N LEU A 43 4.65 9.70 -9.59
CA LEU A 43 3.31 10.27 -9.41
C LEU A 43 2.18 9.22 -9.44
N ASN A 44 2.42 8.06 -10.03
CA ASN A 44 1.49 6.94 -10.08
C ASN A 44 1.85 5.79 -9.14
N TYR A 45 2.90 5.95 -8.34
CA TYR A 45 3.31 4.92 -7.39
C TYR A 45 2.21 4.71 -6.34
N GLY A 46 1.84 3.44 -6.11
CA GLY A 46 0.80 3.08 -5.15
C GLY A 46 -0.63 3.35 -5.61
N LYS A 47 -0.87 3.90 -6.81
CA LYS A 47 -2.22 4.06 -7.39
C LYS A 47 -2.66 2.81 -8.12
N TYR A 48 -3.85 2.32 -7.80
CA TYR A 48 -4.43 1.12 -8.38
C TYR A 48 -5.80 1.40 -8.98
N THR A 49 -6.10 0.70 -10.07
CA THR A 49 -7.44 0.61 -10.65
C THR A 49 -7.72 -0.86 -10.92
N LEU A 50 -8.63 -1.45 -10.16
CA LEU A 50 -9.00 -2.86 -10.28
C LEU A 50 -10.38 -2.98 -10.94
N GLN A 51 -10.47 -3.77 -12.00
CA GLN A 51 -11.77 -4.19 -12.55
C GLN A 51 -12.47 -5.14 -11.56
N PRO A 52 -13.80 -5.33 -11.66
CA PRO A 52 -14.54 -6.29 -10.84
C PRO A 52 -13.86 -7.68 -10.79
N GLY A 53 -13.64 -8.19 -9.58
CA GLY A 53 -12.99 -9.49 -9.34
C GLY A 53 -11.47 -9.50 -9.51
N GLN A 54 -10.83 -8.41 -9.94
CA GLN A 54 -9.37 -8.33 -9.98
C GLN A 54 -8.77 -8.12 -8.59
N SER A 55 -7.53 -8.57 -8.44
CA SER A 55 -6.78 -8.46 -7.20
C SER A 55 -5.37 -7.91 -7.45
N VAL A 56 -4.81 -7.26 -6.44
CA VAL A 56 -3.40 -6.89 -6.38
C VAL A 56 -2.80 -7.37 -5.06
N ASN A 57 -1.51 -7.71 -5.11
CA ASN A 57 -0.75 -8.22 -3.99
C ASN A 57 0.29 -7.20 -3.53
N LEU A 58 0.27 -6.88 -2.24
CA LEU A 58 1.26 -6.03 -1.59
C LEU A 58 2.06 -6.89 -0.61
N ARG A 59 3.37 -6.89 -0.79
CA ARG A 59 4.27 -7.66 0.07
C ARG A 59 4.61 -6.86 1.31
N VAL A 60 4.45 -7.48 2.48
CA VAL A 60 4.93 -6.97 3.75
C VAL A 60 6.23 -7.66 4.08
N ASN A 61 7.30 -6.90 4.34
CA ASN A 61 8.61 -7.43 4.70
C ASN A 61 9.07 -6.79 6.01
N PRO A 62 8.56 -7.28 7.16
CA PRO A 62 8.91 -6.74 8.46
C PRO A 62 10.43 -6.79 8.68
N ARG A 63 10.99 -5.73 9.26
CA ARG A 63 12.43 -5.65 9.54
C ARG A 63 12.81 -6.33 10.84
N THR A 64 12.59 -7.63 10.91
CA THR A 64 12.74 -8.42 12.15
C THR A 64 14.15 -8.40 12.75
N GLN A 65 15.15 -7.91 12.02
CA GLN A 65 16.51 -7.69 12.52
C GLN A 65 16.67 -6.41 13.36
N ASP A 66 15.73 -5.48 13.28
CA ASP A 66 15.75 -4.22 14.01
C ASP A 66 15.17 -4.44 15.43
N LEU A 67 15.67 -3.68 16.42
CA LEU A 67 15.26 -3.83 17.83
C LEU A 67 13.76 -3.57 18.02
N GLU A 68 13.25 -2.58 17.30
CA GLU A 68 11.84 -2.22 17.22
C GLU A 68 11.50 -2.23 15.72
N TYR A 69 10.60 -3.13 15.31
CA TYR A 69 10.13 -3.22 13.93
C TYR A 69 8.62 -3.13 13.90
N TYR A 70 8.10 -2.45 12.88
CA TYR A 70 6.67 -2.39 12.64
C TYR A 70 6.39 -2.19 11.15
N SER A 71 5.30 -2.77 10.69
CA SER A 71 4.81 -2.61 9.33
C SER A 71 3.44 -1.98 9.39
N ILE A 72 3.20 -0.97 8.55
CA ILE A 72 1.87 -0.37 8.40
C ILE A 72 1.38 -0.53 6.96
N PHE A 73 0.08 -0.72 6.82
CA PHE A 73 -0.62 -0.75 5.56
C PHE A 73 -1.49 0.50 5.42
N ILE A 74 -1.17 1.37 4.47
CA ILE A 74 -1.90 2.60 4.19
C ILE A 74 -2.84 2.31 3.02
N LEU A 75 -4.12 2.62 3.20
CA LEU A 75 -5.15 2.47 2.17
C LEU A 75 -6.00 3.73 2.10
N LYS A 76 -5.99 4.36 0.93
CA LYS A 76 -6.74 5.57 0.64
C LYS A 76 -7.70 5.34 -0.52
N LYS A 77 -8.97 5.64 -0.29
CA LYS A 77 -10.08 5.45 -1.23
C LYS A 77 -10.75 6.78 -1.52
N ASN A 78 -10.96 7.06 -2.80
CA ASN A 78 -11.63 8.30 -3.25
C ASN A 78 -13.14 8.11 -3.41
N ASP A 79 -13.63 6.88 -3.30
CA ASP A 79 -15.03 6.50 -3.44
C ASP A 79 -15.39 5.42 -2.42
N SER A 80 -16.66 5.03 -2.40
CA SER A 80 -17.18 3.97 -1.53
C SER A 80 -17.17 2.59 -2.21
N SER A 81 -16.30 2.38 -3.20
CA SER A 81 -16.14 1.06 -3.84
C SER A 81 -15.87 0.00 -2.79
N ARG A 82 -16.39 -1.22 -2.94
CA ARG A 82 -16.11 -2.29 -1.98
C ARG A 82 -14.87 -3.06 -2.40
N ILE A 83 -13.87 -3.10 -1.52
CA ILE A 83 -12.67 -3.91 -1.72
C ILE A 83 -12.47 -4.83 -0.52
N LYS A 84 -12.05 -6.07 -0.79
CA LYS A 84 -11.73 -7.07 0.22
C LYS A 84 -10.24 -7.11 0.47
N LEU A 85 -9.86 -7.06 1.74
CA LEU A 85 -8.48 -7.17 2.22
C LEU A 85 -8.29 -8.54 2.86
N THR A 86 -7.31 -9.30 2.38
CA THR A 86 -6.97 -10.63 2.93
C THR A 86 -5.47 -10.74 3.19
N GLY A 87 -5.07 -11.71 4.01
CA GLY A 87 -3.66 -12.01 4.29
C GLY A 87 -3.19 -11.70 5.71
N SER A 88 -3.95 -10.91 6.48
CA SER A 88 -3.75 -10.75 7.92
C SER A 88 -4.80 -11.55 8.70
N SER A 89 -4.41 -12.12 9.84
CA SER A 89 -5.32 -12.78 10.78
C SER A 89 -6.14 -11.79 11.61
N VAL A 90 -5.62 -10.57 11.80
CA VAL A 90 -6.29 -9.48 12.50
C VAL A 90 -6.15 -8.20 11.68
N TRP A 91 -7.24 -7.48 11.49
CA TRP A 91 -7.22 -6.13 10.92
C TRP A 91 -7.58 -5.13 12.01
N SER A 92 -6.79 -4.07 12.14
CA SER A 92 -7.07 -2.96 13.05
C SER A 92 -6.45 -1.69 12.49
N GLU A 93 -7.11 -0.55 12.70
CA GLU A 93 -6.53 0.75 12.39
C GLU A 93 -5.36 1.02 13.34
N SER A 94 -4.27 1.61 12.85
CA SER A 94 -3.14 2.06 13.65
C SER A 94 -3.65 3.17 14.56
N ASN A 95 -3.81 2.86 15.85
CA ASN A 95 -4.49 3.66 16.91
C ASN A 95 -6.02 3.51 16.98
N GLY A 96 -6.60 2.55 16.28
CA GLY A 96 -8.00 2.15 16.48
C GLY A 96 -8.16 1.26 17.71
N ASP A 97 -9.37 1.25 18.26
CA ASP A 97 -9.80 0.38 19.35
C ASP A 97 -10.55 -0.86 18.86
N VAL A 98 -10.89 -0.93 17.56
CA VAL A 98 -11.64 -2.05 16.96
C VAL A 98 -10.70 -3.02 16.25
N TYR A 99 -10.81 -4.29 16.60
CA TYR A 99 -10.05 -5.41 16.08
C TYR A 99 -10.98 -6.38 15.35
N TYR A 100 -10.63 -6.72 14.11
CA TYR A 100 -11.36 -7.65 13.26
C TYR A 100 -10.56 -8.95 13.16
N GLU A 101 -10.88 -9.93 14.02
CA GLU A 101 -10.20 -11.23 14.08
C GLU A 101 -10.80 -12.20 13.06
N VAL A 102 -10.03 -12.50 12.02
CA VAL A 102 -10.48 -13.29 10.86
C VAL A 102 -10.69 -14.75 11.21
N GLU A 103 -9.76 -15.38 11.93
CA GLU A 103 -9.88 -16.80 12.26
C GLU A 103 -10.98 -17.04 13.32
N GLY A 104 -11.04 -16.18 14.34
CA GLY A 104 -12.06 -16.22 15.37
C GLY A 104 -13.45 -15.78 14.91
N GLN A 105 -13.55 -15.18 13.71
CA GLN A 105 -14.79 -14.56 13.20
C GLN A 105 -15.42 -13.60 14.22
N LYS A 106 -14.58 -12.83 14.90
CA LYS A 106 -14.94 -11.98 16.03
C LYS A 106 -14.50 -10.54 15.78
N ILE A 107 -15.33 -9.59 16.21
CA ILE A 107 -15.00 -8.17 16.23
C ILE A 107 -15.00 -7.74 17.68
N THR A 108 -13.90 -7.13 18.10
CA THR A 108 -13.70 -6.73 19.50
C THR A 108 -13.35 -5.26 19.54
N LYS A 109 -13.99 -4.51 20.44
CA LYS A 109 -13.63 -3.14 20.76
C LYS A 109 -12.92 -3.13 22.11
N SER A 110 -11.70 -2.63 22.12
CA SER A 110 -10.93 -2.52 23.35
C SER A 110 -11.22 -1.22 24.07
N HIS A 111 -11.39 -1.31 25.38
CA HIS A 111 -11.60 -0.16 26.26
C HIS A 111 -10.32 0.26 27.00
N GLY A 112 -9.18 -0.36 26.69
CA GLY A 112 -7.91 -0.15 27.38
C GLY A 112 -7.72 -1.13 28.54
N PHE A 113 -6.87 -0.77 29.50
CA PHE A 113 -6.42 -1.70 30.55
C PHE A 113 -7.43 -1.89 31.70
N ASP A 114 -8.35 -0.95 31.87
CA ASP A 114 -9.20 -0.87 33.07
C ASP A 114 -10.62 -1.43 32.86
N GLU A 115 -10.96 -1.77 31.62
CA GLU A 115 -12.31 -2.18 31.21
C GLU A 115 -12.24 -3.44 30.34
N GLU A 116 -13.26 -4.30 30.45
CA GLU A 116 -13.37 -5.49 29.62
C GLU A 116 -13.64 -5.10 28.16
N ASP A 117 -13.01 -5.83 27.24
CA ASP A 117 -13.24 -5.63 25.82
C ASP A 117 -14.70 -6.02 25.44
N GLU A 118 -15.31 -5.22 24.57
CA GLU A 118 -16.67 -5.44 24.08
C GLU A 118 -16.66 -6.23 22.77
N GLU A 119 -17.47 -7.29 22.67
CA GLU A 119 -17.70 -7.98 21.40
C GLU A 119 -18.76 -7.25 20.59
N LEU A 120 -18.40 -6.84 19.37
CA LEU A 120 -19.30 -6.13 18.46
C LEU A 120 -19.95 -7.08 17.45
N PRO A 121 -21.22 -6.84 17.07
CA PRO A 121 -21.84 -7.54 15.95
C PRO A 121 -21.12 -7.21 14.64
N ASN A 122 -21.28 -8.03 13.60
CA ASN A 122 -20.71 -7.75 12.28
C ASN A 122 -21.65 -6.90 11.41
N ASN A 123 -21.89 -5.64 11.80
CA ASN A 123 -22.80 -4.73 11.07
C ASN A 123 -22.24 -3.30 10.92
N GLN A 124 -20.92 -3.19 10.96
CA GLN A 124 -20.20 -1.92 10.93
C GLN A 124 -20.29 -1.34 9.52
N ALA A 125 -20.54 -0.03 9.42
CA ALA A 125 -20.88 0.62 8.17
C ALA A 125 -19.73 0.60 7.13
N ASP A 126 -18.49 0.74 7.62
CA ASP A 126 -17.33 1.03 6.78
C ASP A 126 -16.39 -0.16 6.57
N ILE A 127 -16.42 -1.10 7.51
CA ILE A 127 -15.58 -2.30 7.54
C ILE A 127 -16.42 -3.41 8.12
N TYR A 128 -16.57 -4.53 7.42
CA TYR A 128 -17.20 -5.71 8.00
C TYR A 128 -16.35 -6.95 7.76
N LEU A 129 -16.50 -7.91 8.66
CA LEU A 129 -15.72 -9.15 8.68
C LEU A 129 -16.28 -10.15 7.67
N GLU A 130 -15.38 -10.79 6.95
CA GLU A 130 -15.65 -11.85 5.99
C GLU A 130 -14.84 -13.10 6.37
N LYS A 131 -15.11 -14.22 5.70
CA LYS A 131 -14.54 -15.53 6.07
C LYS A 131 -13.00 -15.54 6.06
N ASP A 132 -12.40 -14.80 5.13
CA ASP A 132 -10.95 -14.81 4.84
C ASP A 132 -10.29 -13.44 4.98
N GLY A 133 -11.00 -12.45 5.55
CA GLY A 133 -10.50 -11.09 5.68
C GLY A 133 -11.59 -10.08 6.04
N VAL A 134 -11.42 -8.84 5.60
CA VAL A 134 -12.38 -7.76 5.81
C VAL A 134 -12.77 -7.10 4.49
N VAL A 135 -14.02 -6.66 4.35
CA VAL A 135 -14.44 -5.80 3.26
C VAL A 135 -14.51 -4.37 3.77
N VAL A 136 -13.93 -3.45 3.01
CA VAL A 136 -13.87 -2.03 3.35
C VAL A 136 -14.54 -1.19 2.27
N SER A 137 -15.35 -0.22 2.71
CA SER A 137 -16.15 0.68 1.86
C SER A 137 -16.06 2.16 2.26
N TYR A 138 -15.23 2.50 3.24
CA TYR A 138 -15.02 3.89 3.65
C TYR A 138 -14.42 4.76 2.55
N GLN A 139 -14.60 6.08 2.69
CA GLN A 139 -13.90 7.11 1.92
C GLN A 139 -12.82 7.77 2.77
N GLY A 140 -11.72 8.16 2.14
CA GLY A 140 -10.57 8.77 2.82
C GLY A 140 -9.42 7.78 3.01
N GLU A 141 -8.51 8.12 3.92
CA GLU A 141 -7.29 7.36 4.22
C GLU A 141 -7.43 6.70 5.59
N LYS A 142 -7.07 5.41 5.66
CA LYS A 142 -6.85 4.69 6.91
C LYS A 142 -5.50 4.00 6.87
N VAL A 143 -4.89 3.91 8.05
CA VAL A 143 -3.63 3.20 8.27
C VAL A 143 -3.96 1.99 9.12
N PHE A 144 -3.60 0.79 8.66
CA PHE A 144 -3.78 -0.45 9.38
C PHE A 144 -2.46 -0.93 9.96
N ASP A 145 -2.51 -1.55 11.14
CA ASP A 145 -1.37 -2.34 11.61
C ASP A 145 -1.20 -3.55 10.68
N ALA A 146 0.03 -3.73 10.21
CA ALA A 146 0.42 -4.82 9.32
C ALA A 146 1.62 -5.58 9.87
N THR A 147 2.00 -5.34 11.13
CA THR A 147 3.20 -5.90 11.75
C THR A 147 3.07 -7.41 11.91
N ASN A 148 4.11 -8.13 11.50
CA ASN A 148 4.16 -9.58 11.64
C ASN A 148 5.62 -10.01 11.86
N ASN A 149 5.84 -11.22 12.39
CA ASN A 149 7.19 -11.76 12.59
C ASN A 149 7.77 -12.43 11.34
N LYS A 150 6.99 -12.54 10.26
CA LYS A 150 7.42 -13.12 8.98
C LYS A 150 6.85 -12.33 7.80
N PRO A 151 7.54 -12.30 6.65
CA PRO A 151 6.99 -11.74 5.44
C PRO A 151 5.69 -12.44 5.02
N TYR A 152 4.72 -11.65 4.59
CA TYR A 152 3.44 -12.14 4.07
C TYR A 152 2.92 -11.21 2.97
N THR A 153 1.75 -11.53 2.43
CA THR A 153 1.13 -10.76 1.35
C THR A 153 -0.26 -10.31 1.77
N ILE A 154 -0.50 -9.02 1.66
CA ILE A 154 -1.85 -8.44 1.68
C ILE A 154 -2.39 -8.50 0.26
N THR A 155 -3.56 -9.10 0.08
CA THR A 155 -4.26 -9.11 -1.20
C THR A 155 -5.47 -8.18 -1.10
N ILE A 156 -5.56 -7.26 -2.06
CA ILE A 156 -6.69 -6.34 -2.21
C ILE A 156 -7.48 -6.80 -3.43
N THR A 157 -8.74 -7.16 -3.24
CA THR A 157 -9.63 -7.63 -4.31
C THR A 157 -10.80 -6.68 -4.48
N ASN A 158 -11.11 -6.28 -5.71
CA ASN A 158 -12.34 -5.56 -5.99
C ASN A 158 -13.52 -6.53 -5.95
N VAL A 159 -14.41 -6.34 -4.97
CA VAL A 159 -15.64 -7.15 -4.79
C VAL A 159 -16.90 -6.41 -5.25
N ASP A 160 -16.72 -5.25 -5.88
CA ASP A 160 -17.81 -4.48 -6.44
C ASP A 160 -18.05 -4.79 -7.93
N ASN A 161 -19.17 -4.30 -8.44
CA ASN A 161 -19.57 -4.49 -9.85
C ASN A 161 -18.98 -3.42 -10.79
N GLN A 162 -18.21 -2.47 -10.26
CA GLN A 162 -17.60 -1.37 -11.01
C GLN A 162 -16.09 -1.31 -10.72
N PRO A 163 -15.28 -0.66 -11.59
CA PRO A 163 -13.87 -0.47 -11.30
C PRO A 163 -13.64 0.29 -9.99
N ALA A 164 -12.70 -0.19 -9.17
CA ALA A 164 -12.32 0.43 -7.90
C ALA A 164 -10.98 1.17 -8.06
N GLN A 165 -10.94 2.45 -7.68
CA GLN A 165 -9.74 3.27 -7.70
C GLN A 165 -9.28 3.59 -6.27
N PHE A 166 -8.03 3.30 -5.95
CA PHE A 166 -7.47 3.52 -4.62
C PHE A 166 -5.96 3.68 -4.65
N GLU A 167 -5.42 4.27 -3.59
CA GLU A 167 -4.00 4.33 -3.28
C GLU A 167 -3.70 3.33 -2.16
N ALA A 168 -2.67 2.50 -2.32
CA ALA A 168 -2.28 1.52 -1.32
C ALA A 168 -0.75 1.38 -1.23
N GLN A 169 -0.25 1.33 0.00
CA GLN A 169 1.17 1.20 0.27
C GLN A 169 1.42 0.41 1.55
N VAL A 170 2.47 -0.40 1.55
CA VAL A 170 3.06 -0.97 2.77
C VAL A 170 4.33 -0.20 3.09
N VAL A 171 4.50 0.13 4.37
CA VAL A 171 5.71 0.78 4.90
C VAL A 171 6.28 -0.12 5.98
N ASP A 172 7.44 -0.72 5.70
CA ASP A 172 8.21 -1.53 6.64
C ASP A 172 9.29 -0.65 7.31
N LYS A 173 9.21 -0.52 8.63
CA LYS A 173 10.15 0.26 9.45
C LYS A 173 10.88 -0.60 10.46
#